data_AF-A0A645G1J9-F1
#
_entry.id   AF-A0A645G1J9-F1
#
_cell.length_a   1.000
_cell.length_b   1.000
_cell.length_c   1.000
_cell.angle_alpha   90.00
_cell.angle_beta   90.00
_cell.angle_gamma   90.00
#
_symmetry.space_group_name_H-M   'P 1'
#
loop_
_entity.id
_entity.type
_entity.pdbx_description
1 polymer ?
#
loop_
_entity_poly.entity_id
_entity_poly.type
_entity_poly.pdbx_seq_one_letter_code
_entity_poly.pdbx_strand_id
1 'polypeptide(L)' 'MSFLPVSIFSALIASDIFFWEGNVSLNILDNAKLLPSLVTAVVAYYSKNMILSVIVGIVSISLMVWVF' A
#
# COMPACT_ATOMS: atom_id res chain seq x y z
N MET A 1 15.59 -5.92 -19.63
CA MET A 1 14.28 -5.25 -19.63
C MET A 1 13.17 -6.03 -18.87
N SER A 2 13.48 -7.11 -18.14
CA SER A 2 12.46 -7.98 -17.50
C SER A 2 11.79 -7.41 -16.24
N PHE A 3 12.27 -6.29 -15.69
CA PHE A 3 11.77 -5.72 -14.43
C PHE A 3 10.79 -4.56 -14.61
N LEU A 4 10.51 -4.16 -15.86
CA LEU A 4 9.58 -3.08 -16.20
C LEU A 4 8.22 -3.22 -15.50
N PRO A 5 7.56 -4.40 -15.55
CA PRO A 5 6.25 -4.55 -14.93
C PRO A 5 6.29 -4.30 -13.42
N VAL A 6 7.25 -4.91 -12.71
CA VAL A 6 7.34 -4.82 -11.25
C VAL A 6 7.64 -3.38 -10.80
N SER A 7 8.54 -2.68 -11.50
CA SER A 7 8.86 -1.30 -11.18
C SER A 7 7.69 -0.34 -11.45
N ILE A 8 6.96 -0.54 -12.54
CA ILE A 8 5.78 0.30 -12.87
C ILE A 8 4.67 0.08 -11.85
N PHE A 9 4.36 -1.17 -11.50
CA PHE A 9 3.34 -1.46 -10.49
C PHE A 9 3.71 -0.90 -9.12
N SER A 10 4.98 -1.04 -8.71
CA SER A 10 5.45 -0.47 -7.45
C SER A 10 5.31 1.06 -7.42
N ALA A 11 5.70 1.74 -8.50
CA ALA A 11 5.58 3.19 -8.61
C ALA A 11 4.11 3.66 -8.63
N LEU A 12 3.23 2.93 -9.30
CA LEU A 12 1.80 3.22 -9.35
C LEU A 12 1.14 3.08 -7.97
N ILE A 13 1.44 1.98 -7.26
CA ILE A 13 0.94 1.73 -5.91
C ILE A 13 1.47 2.79 -4.94
N ALA A 14 2.77 3.09 -4.99
CA ALA A 14 3.35 4.16 -4.17
C ALA A 14 2.68 5.52 -4.45
N SER A 15 2.44 5.87 -5.72
CA SER A 15 1.75 7.11 -6.05
C SER A 15 0.31 7.12 -5.53
N ASP A 16 -0.44 6.03 -5.63
CA ASP A 16 -1.83 5.94 -5.13
C ASP A 16 -1.91 6.05 -3.60
N ILE A 17 -0.87 5.58 -2.89
CA ILE A 17 -0.78 5.67 -1.43
C ILE A 17 -0.41 7.09 -0.98
N PHE A 18 0.55 7.74 -1.65
CA PHE A 18 1.09 9.03 -1.20
C PHE A 18 0.37 10.26 -1.79
N PHE A 19 -0.26 10.13 -2.95
CA PHE A 19 -1.03 11.20 -3.59
C PHE A 19 -2.52 10.90 -3.46
N TRP A 20 -3.19 11.68 -2.61
CA TRP A 20 -4.65 11.65 -2.45
C TRP A 20 -5.19 13.01 -2.87
N GLU A 21 -6.14 13.03 -3.82
CA GLU A 21 -6.78 14.26 -4.34
C GLU A 21 -5.79 15.34 -4.85
N GLY A 22 -4.68 14.92 -5.47
CA GLY A 22 -3.72 15.85 -6.09
C GLY A 22 -2.77 16.54 -5.10
N ASN A 23 -2.85 16.20 -3.80
CA ASN A 23 -1.95 16.70 -2.77
C ASN A 23 -1.17 15.54 -2.12
N VAL A 24 0.05 15.83 -1.65
CA VAL A 24 0.84 14.89 -0.85
C VAL A 24 0.25 14.86 0.56
N SER A 25 -0.80 14.08 0.74
CA SER A 25 -1.49 13.93 2.02
C SER A 25 -0.80 12.85 2.85
N LEU A 26 0.23 13.27 3.61
CA LEU A 26 0.87 12.47 4.67
C LEU A 26 0.05 12.43 5.97
N ASN A 27 -1.07 13.14 5.99
CA ASN A 27 -1.94 13.21 7.15
C ASN A 27 -2.78 11.93 7.23
N ILE A 28 -2.58 11.13 8.28
CA ILE A 28 -3.31 9.87 8.52
C ILE A 28 -4.83 10.09 8.56
N LEU A 29 -5.29 11.29 8.93
CA LEU A 29 -6.72 11.65 8.96
C LEU A 29 -7.32 11.91 7.56
N ASP A 30 -6.56 12.46 6.62
CA ASP A 30 -7.04 12.73 5.24
C ASP A 30 -6.81 11.53 4.32
N ASN A 31 -5.75 10.76 4.56
CA ASN A 31 -5.34 9.66 3.71
C ASN A 31 -5.23 8.38 4.54
N ALA A 32 -6.39 7.81 4.86
CA ALA A 32 -6.49 6.63 5.69
C ALA A 32 -5.80 5.39 5.07
N LYS A 33 -5.57 5.38 3.74
CA LYS A 33 -4.80 4.33 3.02
C LYS A 33 -3.34 4.22 3.47
N LEU A 34 -2.78 5.25 4.11
CA LEU A 34 -1.42 5.22 4.66
C LEU A 34 -1.24 4.12 5.70
N LEU A 35 -2.23 3.93 6.60
CA LEU A 35 -2.15 2.93 7.66
C LEU A 35 -2.03 1.50 7.11
N PRO A 36 -2.93 1.05 6.21
CA PRO A 36 -2.82 -0.26 5.57
C PRO A 36 -1.51 -0.45 4.82
N SER A 37 -1.04 0.57 4.09
CA SER A 37 0.20 0.50 3.33
C SER A 37 1.45 0.33 4.19
N LEU A 38 1.45 0.92 5.38
CA LEU A 38 2.56 0.81 6.32
C LEU A 38 2.59 -0.57 6.95
N VAL A 39 1.41 -1.10 7.32
CA VAL A 39 1.28 -2.49 7.83
C VAL A 39 1.76 -3.50 6.80
N THR A 40 1.40 -3.33 5.53
CA THR A 40 1.83 -4.25 4.46
C THR A 40 3.32 -4.17 4.19
N ALA A 41 3.90 -2.96 4.21
CA ALA A 41 5.34 -2.78 4.07
C ALA A 41 6.11 -3.52 5.19
N VAL A 42 5.64 -3.42 6.44
CA VAL A 42 6.25 -4.15 7.57
C VAL A 42 6.13 -5.66 7.36
N VAL A 43 4.93 -6.17 7.03
CA VAL A 43 4.75 -7.61 6.81
C VAL A 43 5.57 -8.12 5.62
N ALA A 44 5.69 -7.33 4.56
CA ALA A 44 6.49 -7.66 3.40
C ALA A 44 7.98 -7.80 3.74
N TYR A 45 8.49 -6.90 4.59
CA TYR A 45 9.87 -6.95 5.05
C TYR A 45 10.18 -8.21 5.85
N TYR A 46 9.27 -8.61 6.75
CA TYR A 46 9.47 -9.78 7.60
C TYR A 46 9.19 -11.11 6.89
N SER A 47 8.16 -11.18 6.05
CA SER A 47 7.70 -12.43 5.45
C SER A 47 8.62 -12.93 4.31
N LYS A 48 9.35 -12.02 3.64
CA LYS A 48 10.12 -12.30 2.40
C LYS A 48 9.33 -13.01 1.29
N ASN A 49 8.02 -13.16 1.45
CA ASN A 49 7.12 -13.82 0.52
C ASN A 49 6.15 -12.79 -0.05
N MET A 50 6.28 -12.53 -1.35
CA MET A 50 5.44 -11.55 -2.06
C MET A 50 3.95 -11.85 -1.96
N ILE A 51 3.55 -13.12 -2.00
CA ILE A 51 2.13 -13.51 -2.00
C ILE A 51 1.49 -13.16 -0.65
N LEU A 52 2.20 -13.42 0.45
CA LEU A 52 1.73 -13.07 1.79
C LEU A 52 1.56 -11.56 1.94
N SER A 53 2.48 -10.76 1.41
CA SER A 53 2.38 -9.29 1.42
C SER A 53 1.13 -8.78 0.70
N VAL A 54 0.82 -9.38 -0.46
CA VAL A 54 -0.37 -9.02 -1.24
C VAL A 54 -1.65 -9.36 -0.47
N ILE A 55 -1.74 -10.56 0.11
CA ILE A 55 -2.90 -10.98 0.91
C ILE A 55 -3.09 -10.05 2.11
N VAL A 56 -2.02 -9.77 2.86
CA VAL A 56 -2.09 -8.85 4.00
C VAL A 56 -2.52 -7.45 3.56
N GLY A 57 -2.13 -6.99 2.37
CA GLY A 57 -2.57 -5.69 1.88
C GLY A 57 -4.03 -5.61 1.52
N ILE A 58 -4.54 -6.65 0.87
CA ILE A 58 -5.96 -6.75 0.60
C ILE A 58 -6.74 -6.78 1.92
N VAL A 59 -6.33 -7.63 2.87
CA VAL A 59 -7.00 -7.75 4.18
C VAL A 59 -6.94 -6.45 4.97
N SER A 60 -5.80 -5.77 4.97
CA SER A 60 -5.61 -4.51 5.72
C SER A 60 -6.47 -3.37 5.16
N ILE A 61 -6.54 -3.24 3.83
CA ILE A 61 -7.42 -2.25 3.18
C ILE A 61 -8.90 -2.62 3.41
N SER A 62 -9.27 -3.89 3.27
CA SER A 62 -10.65 -4.34 3.51
C SER A 62 -11.10 -4.10 4.96
N LEU A 63 -10.21 -4.33 5.94
CA LEU A 63 -10.48 -4.02 7.34
C LEU A 63 -10.68 -2.52 7.55
N MET A 64 -9.85 -1.69 6.92
CA MET A 64 -9.97 -0.24 7.02
C MET A 64 -11.31 0.25 6.44
N VAL A 65 -11.70 -0.22 5.24
CA VAL A 65 -12.99 0.13 4.60
C VAL A 65 -14.19 -0.39 5.39
N TRP A 66 -14.02 -1.44 6.19
CA TRP A 66 -15.10 -1.94 7.04
C TRP A 66 -15.27 -1.11 8.33
N VAL A 67 -14.18 -0.53 8.83
CA VAL A 67 -14.15 0.27 10.07
C VAL A 67 -14.52 1.74 9.83
N PHE A 68 -14.30 2.26 8.62
CA PHE A 68 -14.50 3.66 8.21
C PHE A 68 -15.57 3.79 7.14
#